data_AF-A0AAW1CV73-F1
#
_entry.id   AF-A0AAW1CV73-F1
#
_cell.length_a   1.000
_cell.length_b   1.000
_cell.length_c   1.000
_cell.angle_alpha   90.00
_cell.angle_beta   90.00
_cell.angle_gamma   90.00
#
_symmetry.space_group_name_H-M   'P 1'
#
loop_
_entity.id
_entity.type
_entity.pdbx_description
1 polymer ?
#
loop_
_entity_poly.entity_id
_entity_poly.type
_entity_poly.pdbx_seq_one_letter_code
_entity_poly.pdbx_strand_id
1 'polypeptide(L)'
;MGTEKNGTYPEGVGTLYRVKTNGKLDAPVPSVTISNGLAWNSENNIMYYIDSPTRKIDAFDYDLNTASIENRRTFFDFAKENVLGVPDGMTIDADDNLWIACYGASQVIQVSKEGKLLRSIKFPVTRVTSAGWGGPNFDILYVTSASIGLPEEQHKSEPAAGAVFSVTGLGVKGRENYLASETLVA
;
A
#
# COMPACT_ATOMS: atom_id res chain seq x y z
N MET A 1 -10.60 2.27 10.92
CA MET A 1 -9.91 1.42 11.90
C MET A 1 -10.40 1.77 13.30
N GLY A 2 -10.27 0.86 14.26
CA GLY A 2 -10.60 1.16 15.66
C GLY A 2 -9.53 2.01 16.35
N THR A 3 -9.84 2.49 17.55
CA THR A 3 -8.89 3.22 18.39
C THR A 3 -7.75 2.30 18.84
N GLU A 4 -6.50 2.72 18.61
CA GLU A 4 -5.32 2.04 19.12
C GLU A 4 -5.31 2.02 20.65
N LYS A 5 -4.97 0.88 21.23
CA LYS A 5 -4.66 0.76 22.67
C LYS A 5 -3.33 0.03 22.82
N ASN A 6 -2.32 0.73 23.32
CA ASN A 6 -0.98 0.18 23.59
C ASN A 6 -0.35 -0.53 22.36
N GLY A 7 -0.40 0.06 21.17
CA GLY A 7 0.14 -0.57 19.96
C GLY A 7 -0.71 -1.68 19.36
N THR A 8 -1.89 -1.95 19.91
CA THR A 8 -2.82 -2.95 19.40
C THR A 8 -4.09 -2.30 18.87
N TYR A 9 -4.59 -2.83 17.76
CA TYR A 9 -5.84 -2.39 17.15
C TYR A 9 -6.88 -3.51 17.27
N PRO A 10 -8.14 -3.18 17.64
CA PRO A 10 -9.21 -4.16 17.66
C PRO A 10 -9.42 -4.75 16.26
N GLU A 11 -9.46 -6.08 16.18
CA GLU A 11 -9.64 -6.81 14.93
C GLU A 11 -11.01 -6.54 14.31
N GLY A 12 -11.02 -6.30 12.99
CA GLY A 12 -12.25 -6.28 12.21
C GLY A 12 -13.26 -5.19 12.55
N VAL A 13 -12.85 -4.06 13.13
CA VAL A 13 -13.78 -2.94 13.41
C VAL A 13 -13.70 -1.80 12.39
N GLY A 14 -12.77 -1.87 11.45
CA GLY A 14 -12.66 -0.98 10.31
C GLY A 14 -13.45 -1.50 9.10
N THR A 15 -13.59 -0.61 8.12
CA THR A 15 -14.28 -0.89 6.86
C THR A 15 -13.57 -0.11 5.76
N LEU A 16 -13.33 -0.74 4.61
CA LEU A 16 -12.94 -0.03 3.39
C LEU A 16 -14.18 0.63 2.81
N TYR A 17 -14.09 1.93 2.53
CA TYR A 17 -15.16 2.70 1.92
C TYR A 17 -14.78 3.18 0.52
N ARG A 18 -15.80 3.33 -0.32
CA ARG A 18 -15.73 4.02 -1.60
C ARG A 18 -16.64 5.24 -1.54
N VAL A 19 -16.12 6.41 -1.87
CA VAL A 19 -16.91 7.63 -2.05
C VAL A 19 -17.40 7.68 -3.50
N LYS A 20 -18.72 7.74 -3.70
CA LYS A 20 -19.33 7.92 -5.02
C LYS A 20 -19.27 9.40 -5.44
N THR A 21 -19.43 9.65 -6.74
CA THR A 21 -19.53 11.00 -7.32
C THR A 21 -20.69 11.83 -6.75
N ASN A 22 -21.72 11.19 -6.21
CA ASN A 22 -22.82 11.87 -5.51
C ASN A 22 -22.59 12.02 -3.99
N GLY A 23 -21.35 11.84 -3.52
CA GLY A 23 -20.97 11.94 -2.11
C GLY A 23 -21.39 10.76 -1.23
N LYS A 24 -22.18 9.81 -1.74
CA LYS A 24 -22.60 8.63 -0.95
C LYS A 24 -21.44 7.67 -0.74
N LEU A 25 -21.45 7.00 0.41
CA LEU A 25 -20.46 5.98 0.75
C LEU A 25 -21.01 4.59 0.46
N ASP A 26 -20.18 3.76 -0.18
CA ASP A 26 -20.32 2.31 -0.16
C ASP A 26 -19.25 1.68 0.71
N ALA A 27 -19.56 0.53 1.31
CA ALA A 27 -18.71 -0.19 2.25
C ALA A 27 -18.38 -1.59 1.72
N PRO A 28 -17.56 -1.72 0.66
CA PRO A 28 -17.37 -2.99 -0.03
C PRO A 28 -16.57 -4.05 0.76
N VAL A 29 -15.76 -3.64 1.74
CA VAL A 29 -15.01 -4.58 2.60
C VAL A 29 -15.23 -4.22 4.07
N PRO A 30 -16.20 -4.86 4.76
CA PRO A 30 -16.32 -4.73 6.20
C PRO A 30 -15.23 -5.55 6.90
N SER A 31 -15.16 -5.42 8.22
CA SER A 31 -14.33 -6.26 9.09
C SER A 31 -12.83 -6.20 8.79
N VAL A 32 -12.32 -5.00 8.54
CA VAL A 32 -10.90 -4.69 8.33
C VAL A 32 -10.26 -4.29 9.66
N THR A 33 -9.02 -4.70 9.92
CA THR A 33 -8.29 -4.26 11.13
C THR A 33 -7.58 -2.93 10.90
N ILE A 34 -6.65 -2.86 9.93
CA ILE A 34 -5.94 -1.65 9.51
C ILE A 34 -5.97 -1.57 7.99
N SER A 35 -6.94 -0.79 7.47
CA SER A 35 -7.08 -0.52 6.04
C SER A 35 -5.86 0.23 5.53
N ASN A 36 -5.24 -0.26 4.45
CA ASN A 36 -3.97 0.29 3.99
C ASN A 36 -3.86 0.34 2.45
N GLY A 37 -2.69 -0.03 1.89
CA GLY A 37 -2.38 0.11 0.48
C GLY A 37 -3.44 -0.42 -0.49
N LEU A 38 -3.61 0.31 -1.60
CA LEU A 38 -4.59 0.09 -2.66
C LEU A 38 -3.91 0.26 -4.01
N ALA A 39 -4.22 -0.59 -4.98
CA ALA A 39 -3.77 -0.42 -6.36
C ALA A 39 -4.75 -1.07 -7.34
N TRP A 40 -4.70 -0.66 -8.61
CA TRP A 40 -5.45 -1.27 -9.71
C TRP A 40 -4.50 -1.63 -10.84
N ASN A 41 -4.73 -2.76 -11.49
CA ASN A 41 -3.96 -3.13 -12.67
C ASN A 41 -4.31 -2.27 -13.90
N SER A 42 -3.48 -2.34 -14.94
CA SER A 42 -3.61 -1.54 -16.16
C SER A 42 -4.90 -1.78 -16.94
N GLU A 43 -5.44 -2.99 -16.87
CA GLU A 43 -6.70 -3.36 -17.50
C GLU A 43 -7.93 -2.89 -16.71
N ASN A 44 -7.75 -2.34 -15.50
CA ASN A 44 -8.83 -1.93 -14.60
C ASN A 44 -9.84 -3.05 -14.33
N ASN A 45 -9.35 -4.28 -14.20
CA ASN A 45 -10.17 -5.45 -13.89
C ASN A 45 -9.73 -6.17 -12.61
N ILE A 46 -8.63 -5.74 -11.98
CA ILE A 46 -8.16 -6.24 -10.69
C ILE A 46 -7.87 -5.07 -9.76
N MET A 47 -8.43 -5.14 -8.56
CA MET A 47 -8.10 -4.26 -7.44
C MET A 47 -7.27 -5.04 -6.41
N TYR A 48 -6.17 -4.45 -5.95
CA TYR A 48 -5.33 -4.98 -4.89
C TYR A 48 -5.52 -4.18 -3.60
N TYR A 49 -5.48 -4.87 -2.46
CA TYR A 49 -5.75 -4.27 -1.17
C TYR A 49 -4.97 -4.92 -0.03
N ILE A 50 -4.62 -4.10 0.96
CA ILE A 50 -3.93 -4.51 2.18
C ILE A 50 -4.81 -4.21 3.41
N ASP A 51 -5.05 -5.26 4.20
CA ASP A 51 -5.36 -5.15 5.63
C ASP A 51 -4.11 -5.57 6.42
N SER A 52 -3.36 -4.61 6.94
CA SER A 52 -1.97 -4.81 7.37
C SER A 52 -1.75 -6.02 8.29
N PRO A 53 -2.54 -6.23 9.38
CA PRO A 53 -2.32 -7.34 10.31
C PRO A 53 -2.51 -8.73 9.69
N THR A 54 -3.22 -8.85 8.57
CA THR A 54 -3.36 -10.12 7.84
C THR A 54 -2.04 -10.58 7.22
N ARG A 55 -1.07 -9.65 7.04
CA ARG A 55 0.21 -9.84 6.36
C ARG A 55 0.06 -10.40 4.94
N LYS A 56 -1.04 -10.04 4.27
CA LYS A 56 -1.39 -10.45 2.92
C LYS A 56 -1.76 -9.26 2.07
N ILE A 57 -1.55 -9.42 0.76
CA ILE A 57 -2.15 -8.59 -0.27
C ILE A 57 -3.27 -9.42 -0.88
N ASP A 58 -4.48 -8.90 -0.84
CA ASP A 58 -5.62 -9.50 -1.51
C ASP A 58 -5.84 -8.86 -2.87
N ALA A 59 -6.38 -9.65 -3.80
CA ALA A 59 -6.90 -9.21 -5.08
C ALA A 59 -8.41 -9.43 -5.13
N PHE A 60 -9.08 -8.55 -5.86
CA PHE A 60 -10.50 -8.60 -6.17
C PHE A 60 -10.67 -8.45 -7.68
N ASP A 61 -11.66 -9.13 -8.23
CA ASP A 61 -12.14 -8.77 -9.56
C ASP A 61 -12.85 -7.43 -9.46
N TYR A 62 -12.52 -6.49 -10.33
CA TYR A 62 -13.02 -5.12 -10.32
C TYR A 62 -13.77 -4.82 -11.63
N ASP A 63 -14.98 -4.27 -11.52
CA ASP A 63 -15.72 -3.79 -12.69
C ASP A 63 -15.62 -2.26 -12.75
N LEU A 64 -14.93 -1.73 -13.75
CA LEU A 64 -14.74 -0.29 -13.92
C LEU A 64 -16.06 0.50 -14.06
N ASN A 65 -17.11 -0.10 -14.63
CA ASN A 65 -18.37 0.61 -14.89
C ASN A 65 -19.22 0.78 -13.63
N THR A 66 -19.24 -0.24 -12.78
CA THR A 66 -20.02 -0.24 -11.52
C THR A 66 -19.15 0.08 -10.30
N ALA A 67 -17.83 0.04 -10.49
CA ALA A 67 -16.77 0.07 -9.48
C ALA A 67 -16.95 -0.98 -8.37
N SER A 68 -17.64 -2.09 -8.67
CA SER A 68 -17.83 -3.21 -7.74
C SER A 68 -16.55 -4.01 -7.58
N ILE A 69 -16.44 -4.72 -6.45
CA ILE A 69 -15.36 -5.69 -6.21
C ILE A 69 -15.95 -7.03 -5.81
N GLU A 70 -15.42 -8.10 -6.37
CA GLU A 70 -15.87 -9.48 -6.14
C GLU A 70 -14.67 -10.44 -6.02
N ASN A 71 -14.92 -11.71 -5.69
CA ASN A 71 -13.93 -12.80 -5.74
C ASN A 71 -12.60 -12.50 -5.01
N ARG A 72 -12.71 -12.04 -3.75
CA ARG A 72 -11.55 -11.80 -2.86
C ARG A 72 -10.68 -13.05 -2.79
N ARG A 73 -9.38 -12.88 -3.07
CA ARG A 73 -8.38 -13.94 -3.03
C ARG A 73 -7.04 -13.39 -2.59
N THR A 74 -6.25 -14.19 -1.87
CA THR A 74 -4.88 -13.81 -1.53
C THR A 74 -4.03 -13.82 -2.79
N PHE A 75 -3.44 -12.67 -3.11
CA PHE A 75 -2.51 -12.49 -4.23
C PHE A 75 -1.06 -12.75 -3.79
N PHE A 76 -0.68 -12.23 -2.62
CA PHE A 76 0.66 -12.39 -2.06
C PHE A 76 0.60 -12.54 -0.55
N ASP A 77 1.42 -13.41 0.02
CA ASP A 77 1.40 -13.77 1.44
C ASP A 77 2.83 -13.65 2.01
N PHE A 78 3.04 -12.68 2.91
CA PHE A 78 4.36 -12.41 3.47
C PHE A 78 4.92 -13.61 4.24
N ALA A 79 4.06 -14.41 4.88
CA ALA A 79 4.51 -15.58 5.63
C ALA A 79 5.00 -16.69 4.70
N LYS A 80 4.26 -16.95 3.60
CA LYS A 80 4.66 -17.97 2.61
C LYS A 80 5.95 -17.60 1.88
N GLU A 81 6.13 -16.32 1.61
CA GLU A 81 7.29 -15.79 0.87
C GLU A 81 8.46 -15.38 1.78
N ASN A 82 8.37 -15.65 3.08
CA ASN A 82 9.38 -15.29 4.09
C ASN A 82 9.76 -13.78 4.09
N VAL A 83 8.79 -12.92 3.79
CA VAL A 83 8.97 -11.46 3.81
C VAL A 83 8.76 -10.95 5.25
N LEU A 84 9.75 -10.22 5.75
CA LEU A 84 9.70 -9.61 7.08
C LEU A 84 8.80 -8.36 7.10
N GLY A 85 8.32 -8.03 8.30
CA GLY A 85 7.50 -6.85 8.54
C GLY A 85 6.02 -7.04 8.17
N VAL A 86 5.35 -5.92 8.01
CA VAL A 86 3.91 -5.81 7.77
C VAL A 86 3.68 -4.99 6.49
N PRO A 87 2.84 -5.44 5.55
CA PRO A 87 2.49 -4.64 4.38
C PRO A 87 1.72 -3.38 4.81
N ASP A 88 2.16 -2.23 4.32
CA ASP A 88 1.61 -0.91 4.65
C ASP A 88 1.00 -0.29 3.37
N GLY A 89 1.51 0.86 2.92
CA GLY A 89 1.16 1.45 1.64
C GLY A 89 1.72 0.68 0.43
N MET A 90 1.05 0.83 -0.71
CA MET A 90 1.38 0.13 -1.96
C MET A 90 1.11 1.00 -3.18
N THR A 91 1.90 0.81 -4.23
CA THR A 91 1.67 1.36 -5.57
C THR A 91 1.93 0.29 -6.63
N ILE A 92 1.73 0.60 -7.91
CA ILE A 92 1.93 -0.32 -9.03
C ILE A 92 2.69 0.38 -10.17
N ASP A 93 3.60 -0.33 -10.83
CA ASP A 93 4.36 0.20 -11.98
C ASP A 93 3.64 -0.05 -13.32
N ALA A 94 4.19 0.49 -14.41
CA ALA A 94 3.64 0.36 -15.77
C ALA A 94 3.60 -1.09 -16.29
N ASP A 95 4.34 -2.01 -15.68
CA ASP A 95 4.40 -3.43 -16.03
C ASP A 95 3.48 -4.30 -15.16
N ASP A 96 2.59 -3.67 -14.38
CA ASP A 96 1.67 -4.29 -13.42
C ASP A 96 2.36 -4.98 -12.22
N ASN A 97 3.60 -4.60 -11.89
CA ASN A 97 4.24 -5.09 -10.66
C ASN A 97 3.88 -4.19 -9.47
N LEU A 98 3.52 -4.80 -8.35
CA LEU A 98 3.21 -4.11 -7.11
C LEU A 98 4.49 -3.73 -6.37
N TRP A 99 4.46 -2.55 -5.75
CA TRP A 99 5.53 -2.00 -4.92
C TRP A 99 4.98 -1.75 -3.52
N ILE A 100 5.41 -2.56 -2.56
CA ILE A 100 4.81 -2.63 -1.21
C ILE A 100 5.82 -2.16 -0.17
N ALA A 101 5.46 -1.13 0.60
CA ALA A 101 6.19 -0.74 1.79
C ALA A 101 6.04 -1.80 2.88
N CYS A 102 7.15 -2.21 3.50
CA CYS A 102 7.14 -3.18 4.59
C CYS A 102 7.50 -2.48 5.90
N TYR A 103 6.46 -2.09 6.65
CA TYR A 103 6.60 -1.50 7.97
C TYR A 103 7.31 -2.48 8.92
N GLY A 104 8.37 -1.99 9.58
CA GLY A 104 9.17 -2.79 10.50
C GLY A 104 10.27 -3.64 9.84
N ALA A 105 10.51 -3.49 8.53
CA ALA A 105 11.47 -4.33 7.79
C ALA A 105 12.43 -3.56 6.87
N SER A 106 12.46 -2.22 7.00
CA SER A 106 13.40 -1.35 6.29
C SER A 106 13.43 -1.54 4.78
N GLN A 107 12.28 -1.83 4.16
CA GLN A 107 12.25 -2.17 2.75
C GLN A 107 10.97 -1.77 2.03
N VAL A 108 11.11 -1.60 0.71
CA VAL A 108 10.02 -1.74 -0.26
C VAL A 108 10.31 -2.97 -1.10
N ILE A 109 9.33 -3.85 -1.28
CA ILE A 109 9.44 -5.02 -2.16
C ILE A 109 8.72 -4.77 -3.48
N GLN A 110 9.22 -5.38 -4.56
CA GLN A 110 8.54 -5.45 -5.85
C GLN A 110 8.01 -6.87 -6.07
N VAL A 111 6.72 -7.02 -6.34
CA VAL A 111 6.04 -8.29 -6.60
C VAL A 111 5.46 -8.27 -8.01
N SER A 112 5.72 -9.30 -8.80
CA SER A 112 5.24 -9.38 -10.19
C SER A 112 3.73 -9.49 -10.27
N LYS A 113 3.15 -9.20 -11.44
CA LYS A 113 1.72 -9.41 -11.70
C LYS A 113 1.25 -10.86 -11.53
N GLU A 114 2.15 -11.83 -11.57
CA GLU A 114 1.90 -13.25 -11.26
C GLU A 114 2.10 -13.60 -9.77
N GLY A 115 2.38 -12.62 -8.91
CA GLY A 115 2.53 -12.82 -7.47
C GLY A 115 3.91 -13.30 -7.04
N LYS A 116 4.97 -13.07 -7.84
CA LYS A 116 6.35 -13.48 -7.49
C LYS A 116 7.15 -12.34 -6.91
N LEU A 117 7.89 -12.58 -5.83
CA LEU A 117 8.86 -11.59 -5.31
C LEU A 117 10.00 -11.39 -6.32
N LEU A 118 10.14 -10.18 -6.85
CA LEU A 118 11.16 -9.83 -7.85
C LEU A 118 12.42 -9.23 -7.21
N ARG A 119 12.25 -8.25 -6.30
CA ARG A 119 13.36 -7.59 -5.60
C ARG A 119 12.90 -6.92 -4.31
N SER A 120 13.88 -6.52 -3.50
CA SER A 120 13.72 -5.71 -2.28
C SER A 120 14.70 -4.54 -2.32
N ILE A 121 14.20 -3.34 -2.04
CA ILE A 121 15.01 -2.11 -1.89
C ILE A 121 15.11 -1.81 -0.40
N LYS A 122 16.33 -1.69 0.10
CA LYS A 122 16.60 -1.39 1.51
C LYS A 122 16.66 0.10 1.79
N PHE A 123 16.16 0.49 2.95
CA PHE A 123 16.14 1.86 3.45
C PHE A 123 16.89 1.93 4.79
N PRO A 124 17.48 3.09 5.14
CA PRO A 124 18.20 3.27 6.40
C PRO A 124 17.26 3.52 7.60
N VAL A 125 15.98 3.13 7.49
CA VAL A 125 14.94 3.33 8.49
C VAL A 125 14.05 2.10 8.57
N THR A 126 13.62 1.73 9.76
CA THR A 126 12.87 0.50 10.01
C THR A 126 11.40 0.59 9.59
N ARG A 127 10.81 1.78 9.70
CA ARG A 127 9.37 2.00 9.51
C ARG A 127 9.06 2.68 8.18
N VAL A 128 9.29 1.97 7.09
CA VAL A 128 8.87 2.39 5.74
C VAL A 128 7.35 2.22 5.63
N THR A 129 6.63 3.27 5.23
CA THR A 129 5.15 3.32 5.34
C THR A 129 4.42 3.29 4.02
N SER A 130 4.91 3.95 2.97
CA SER A 130 4.21 3.96 1.67
C SER A 130 5.18 4.27 0.54
N ALA A 131 4.72 4.06 -0.69
CA ALA A 131 5.46 4.34 -1.90
C ALA A 131 4.53 4.94 -2.97
N GLY A 132 5.05 5.85 -3.78
CA GLY A 132 4.31 6.46 -4.90
C GLY A 132 5.24 6.91 -6.00
N TRP A 133 4.82 6.70 -7.25
CA TRP A 133 5.58 7.12 -8.42
C TRP A 133 5.42 8.61 -8.70
N GLY A 134 6.52 9.25 -9.09
CA GLY A 134 6.53 10.66 -9.44
C GLY A 134 7.77 11.05 -10.25
N GLY A 135 8.05 12.35 -10.26
CA GLY A 135 8.99 12.95 -11.21
C GLY A 135 8.36 13.16 -12.59
N PRO A 136 8.98 13.96 -13.48
CA PRO A 136 8.39 14.32 -14.77
C PRO A 136 8.07 13.13 -15.68
N ASN A 137 8.75 12.00 -15.48
CA ASN A 137 8.61 10.78 -16.28
C ASN A 137 8.02 9.60 -15.50
N PHE A 138 7.53 9.82 -14.27
CA PHE A 138 7.11 8.76 -13.34
C PHE A 138 8.21 7.70 -13.07
N ASP A 139 9.48 8.08 -13.15
CA ASP A 139 10.65 7.20 -12.96
C ASP A 139 11.34 7.36 -11.59
N ILE A 140 10.72 8.11 -10.69
CA ILE A 140 11.16 8.28 -9.30
C ILE A 140 10.14 7.64 -8.37
N LEU A 141 10.57 6.68 -7.56
CA LEU A 141 9.74 6.13 -6.48
C LEU A 141 9.98 6.95 -5.21
N TYR A 142 8.99 7.75 -4.81
CA TYR A 142 9.00 8.42 -3.51
C TYR A 142 8.51 7.46 -2.44
N VAL A 143 9.21 7.42 -1.30
CA VAL A 143 8.94 6.48 -0.22
C VAL A 143 8.87 7.23 1.10
N THR A 144 7.77 7.07 1.83
CA THR A 144 7.58 7.70 3.14
C THR A 144 8.01 6.75 4.26
N SER A 145 8.35 7.32 5.41
CA SER A 145 8.64 6.56 6.62
C SER A 145 8.01 7.21 7.85
N ALA A 146 7.98 6.49 8.97
CA ALA A 146 7.47 6.97 10.24
C ALA A 146 8.55 6.96 11.33
N SER A 147 8.43 7.92 12.25
CA SER A 147 9.26 7.99 13.46
C SER A 147 8.45 7.96 14.75
N ILE A 148 7.11 8.06 14.65
CA ILE A 148 6.20 8.11 15.79
C ILE A 148 6.33 6.86 16.68
N GLY A 149 6.68 7.02 17.95
CA GLY A 149 6.83 5.89 18.87
C GLY A 149 8.07 5.02 18.61
N LEU A 150 9.11 5.56 17.96
CA LEU A 150 10.44 4.96 18.00
C LEU A 150 11.11 5.27 19.35
N PRO A 151 11.82 4.31 19.98
CA PRO A 151 12.65 4.60 21.14
C PRO A 151 13.76 5.61 20.80
N GLU A 152 14.18 6.42 21.78
CA GLU A 152 15.22 7.45 21.58
C GLU A 152 16.51 6.88 21.01
N GLU A 153 16.94 5.70 21.49
CA GLU A 153 18.14 5.03 20.99
C GLU A 153 18.01 4.62 19.52
N GLN A 154 16.83 4.23 19.07
CA GLN A 154 16.59 3.90 17.66
C GLN A 154 16.53 5.16 16.80
N HIS A 155 16.01 6.28 17.31
CA HIS A 155 16.12 7.57 16.63
C HIS A 155 17.57 8.00 16.40
N LYS A 156 18.48 7.72 17.35
CA LYS A 156 19.91 8.00 17.20
C LYS A 156 20.55 7.13 16.12
N SER A 157 20.16 5.86 16.02
CA SER A 157 20.68 4.94 14.98
C SER A 157 20.02 5.12 13.61
N GLU A 158 18.81 5.66 13.55
CA GLU A 158 18.02 5.91 12.34
C GLU A 158 17.67 7.40 12.20
N PRO A 159 18.67 8.29 11.99
CA PRO A 159 18.44 9.73 11.98
C PRO A 159 17.50 10.20 10.86
N ALA A 160 17.27 9.37 9.84
CA ALA A 160 16.34 9.64 8.74
C ALA A 160 14.92 9.12 9.02
N ALA A 161 14.63 8.52 10.18
CA ALA A 161 13.30 8.02 10.49
C ALA A 161 12.26 9.15 10.44
N GLY A 162 11.16 8.94 9.71
CA GLY A 162 10.14 9.96 9.47
C GLY A 162 10.39 10.83 8.24
N ALA A 163 11.54 10.66 7.56
CA ALA A 163 11.82 11.35 6.31
C ALA A 163 11.09 10.73 5.10
N VAL A 164 11.13 11.47 3.99
CA VAL A 164 10.75 11.00 2.66
C VAL A 164 12.02 10.73 1.86
N PHE A 165 12.06 9.59 1.18
CA PHE A 165 13.15 9.17 0.30
C PHE A 165 12.71 9.28 -1.15
N SER A 166 13.66 9.47 -2.06
CA SER A 166 13.46 9.33 -3.50
C SER A 166 14.41 8.25 -4.02
N VAL A 167 13.87 7.33 -4.81
CA VAL A 167 14.64 6.23 -5.41
C VAL A 167 14.56 6.34 -6.91
N THR A 168 15.73 6.38 -7.56
CA THR A 168 15.88 6.55 -9.01
C THR A 168 16.65 5.37 -9.60
N GLY A 169 16.70 5.26 -10.93
CA GLY A 169 17.47 4.21 -11.61
C GLY A 169 16.86 2.80 -11.46
N LEU A 170 15.56 2.70 -11.20
CA LEU A 170 14.87 1.42 -10.99
C LEU A 170 14.64 0.61 -12.28
N GLY A 171 14.84 1.23 -13.44
CA GLY A 171 14.65 0.62 -14.76
C GLY A 171 13.18 0.42 -15.15
N VAL A 172 12.24 0.90 -14.33
CA VAL A 172 10.79 0.86 -14.57
C VAL A 172 10.19 2.21 -14.23
N LYS A 173 8.95 2.43 -14.62
CA LYS A 173 8.19 3.66 -14.39
C LYS A 173 6.83 3.35 -13.80
N GLY A 174 6.30 4.29 -13.03
CA GLY A 174 4.90 4.32 -12.67
C GLY A 174 4.00 4.71 -13.83
N ARG A 175 2.74 4.92 -13.48
CA ARG A 175 1.71 5.47 -14.37
C ARG A 175 1.20 6.78 -13.82
N GLU A 176 0.50 7.52 -14.66
CA GLU A 176 -0.20 8.72 -14.23
C GLU A 176 -1.23 8.36 -13.15
N ASN A 177 -1.28 9.18 -12.09
CA ASN A 177 -2.21 8.96 -10.98
C ASN A 177 -3.62 9.39 -11.41
N TYR A 178 -4.61 8.56 -11.07
CA TYR A 178 -6.00 8.97 -11.19
C TYR A 178 -6.31 10.06 -10.18
N LEU A 179 -6.85 11.19 -10.66
CA LEU A 179 -7.41 12.22 -9.81
C LEU A 179 -8.82 11.81 -9.39
N ALA A 180 -9.14 11.99 -8.11
CA ALA A 180 -10.54 11.94 -7.69
C ALA A 180 -11.30 13.03 -8.44
N SER A 181 -12.47 12.71 -9.01
CA SER A 181 -13.27 13.68 -9.75
C SER A 181 -13.62 14.87 -8.85
N GLU A 182 -13.37 16.10 -9.31
CA GLU A 182 -13.66 17.35 -8.58
C GLU A 182 -15.17 17.60 -8.36
N THR A 183 -16.03 16.76 -8.95
CA THR A 183 -17.48 16.86 -8.88
C THR A 183 -18.04 16.28 -7.57
N LEU A 184 -17.54 16.73 -6.43
CA LEU A 184 -18.27 16.64 -5.15
C LEU A 184 -19.27 17.81 -5.15
N VAL A 185 -20.40 17.65 -5.85
CA VAL A 185 -21.43 18.71 -5.88
C VAL A 185 -22.04 18.83 -4.49
N ALA A 186 -22.08 20.08 -4.02
CA ALA A 186 -22.58 20.56 -2.73
C ALA A 186 -23.98 20.06 -2.33
#